data_AF-A0A7V9BB28-F1
#
_entry.id   AF-A0A7V9BB28-F1
#
_cell.length_a   1.000
_cell.length_b   1.000
_cell.length_c   1.000
_cell.angle_alpha   90.00
_cell.angle_beta   90.00
_cell.angle_gamma   90.00
#
_symmetry.space_group_name_H-M   'P 1'
#
loop_
_entity.id
_entity.type
_entity.pdbx_description
1 polymer ?
#
loop_
_entity_poly.entity_id
_entity_poly.type
_entity_poly.pdbx_seq_one_letter_code
_entity_poly.pdbx_strand_id
1 'polypeptide(L)'
;MTEPGRLEEWFANDVELDARPGGVGVFRWDDGDVRHAVVEVAEEAARLVLRWDDDGVVELRLDEHPDGTRVQVRETSPEWGLALALHASAAWAIA
;
A
#
# COMPACT_ATOMS: atom_id res chain seq x y z
N MET A 1 6.20 -4.52 -11.19
CA MET A 1 5.42 -4.04 -10.03
C MET A 1 4.12 -3.35 -10.45
N THR A 2 4.08 -2.61 -11.55
CA THR A 2 2.83 -2.04 -12.10
C THR A 2 1.94 -3.07 -12.81
N GLU A 3 2.46 -4.27 -13.07
CA GLU A 3 1.70 -5.39 -13.62
C GLU A 3 0.94 -6.13 -12.49
N PRO A 4 -0.36 -6.42 -12.64
CA PRO A 4 -1.16 -7.04 -11.58
C PRO A 4 -0.61 -8.40 -11.12
N GLY A 5 -0.26 -9.27 -12.06
CA GLY A 5 0.30 -10.60 -11.75
C GLY A 5 1.61 -10.55 -10.96
N ARG A 6 2.35 -9.43 -10.98
CA ARG A 6 3.55 -9.24 -10.15
C ARG A 6 3.23 -8.85 -8.71
N LEU A 7 2.07 -8.23 -8.47
CA LEU A 7 1.59 -7.89 -7.13
C LEU A 7 0.93 -9.11 -6.48
N GLU A 8 0.29 -9.97 -7.28
CA GLU A 8 -0.31 -11.23 -6.83
C GLU A 8 0.70 -12.20 -6.23
N GLU A 9 1.98 -12.12 -6.63
CA GLU A 9 3.03 -13.00 -6.13
C GLU A 9 3.39 -12.74 -4.65
N TRP A 10 3.08 -11.55 -4.10
CA TRP A 10 3.60 -11.16 -2.77
C TRP A 10 2.82 -10.10 -1.98
N PHE A 11 1.90 -9.35 -2.60
CA PHE A 11 1.20 -8.22 -1.95
C PHE A 11 -0.28 -8.52 -1.64
N ALA A 12 -1.00 -9.07 -2.61
CA ALA A 12 -2.39 -9.52 -2.47
C ALA A 12 -2.58 -10.82 -3.25
N ASN A 13 -3.72 -11.48 -3.13
CA ASN A 13 -3.92 -12.80 -3.76
C ASN A 13 -4.50 -12.68 -5.17
N ASP A 14 -5.31 -11.65 -5.40
CA ASP A 14 -5.89 -11.31 -6.71
C ASP A 14 -5.89 -9.78 -6.85
N VAL A 15 -5.37 -9.31 -7.98
CA VAL A 15 -5.17 -7.88 -8.25
C VAL A 15 -5.69 -7.52 -9.63
N GLU A 16 -6.60 -6.55 -9.67
CA GLU A 16 -6.96 -5.84 -10.90
C GLU A 16 -6.42 -4.41 -10.77
N LEU A 17 -5.56 -3.97 -11.70
CA LEU A 17 -4.93 -2.65 -11.59
C LEU A 17 -4.82 -1.95 -12.94
N ASP A 18 -5.39 -0.75 -13.03
CA ASP A 18 -5.05 0.21 -14.09
C ASP A 18 -3.87 1.08 -13.65
N ALA A 19 -2.65 0.65 -14.00
CA ALA A 19 -1.39 1.25 -13.54
C ALA A 19 -1.03 2.56 -14.26
N ARG A 20 -1.94 3.54 -14.20
CA ARG A 20 -1.75 4.92 -14.68
C ARG A 20 -2.26 5.89 -13.62
N PRO A 21 -1.71 7.11 -13.50
CA PRO A 21 -2.25 8.11 -12.58
C PRO A 21 -3.76 8.32 -12.80
N GLY A 22 -4.55 8.23 -11.73
CA GLY A 22 -6.01 8.26 -11.73
C GLY A 22 -6.70 6.93 -12.06
N GLY A 23 -5.93 5.87 -12.38
CA GLY A 23 -6.45 4.52 -12.58
C GLY A 23 -6.93 3.89 -11.28
N VAL A 24 -7.79 2.88 -11.40
CA VAL A 24 -8.39 2.18 -10.24
C VAL A 24 -7.73 0.81 -10.07
N GLY A 25 -7.53 0.41 -8.82
CA GLY A 25 -7.11 -0.91 -8.42
C GLY A 25 -8.13 -1.60 -7.51
N VAL A 26 -8.32 -2.89 -7.68
CA VAL A 26 -9.11 -3.78 -6.80
C VAL A 26 -8.17 -4.87 -6.30
N PHE A 27 -8.07 -5.00 -4.98
CA PHE A 27 -7.20 -5.96 -4.30
C PHE A 27 -8.06 -6.88 -3.47
N ARG A 28 -7.86 -8.20 -3.61
CA ARG A 28 -8.61 -9.23 -2.90
C ARG A 28 -7.66 -10.17 -2.15
N TRP A 29 -8.06 -10.55 -0.95
CA TRP A 29 -7.34 -11.50 -0.09
C TRP A 29 -8.20 -12.76 0.18
N ASP A 30 -7.57 -13.88 0.53
CA ASP A 30 -8.24 -15.18 0.73
C ASP A 30 -9.18 -15.23 1.95
N ASP A 31 -9.07 -14.26 2.86
CA ASP A 31 -10.00 -14.08 3.98
C ASP A 31 -11.34 -13.44 3.54
N GLY A 32 -11.44 -13.05 2.26
CA GLY A 32 -12.60 -12.42 1.67
C GLY A 32 -12.57 -10.89 1.73
N ASP A 33 -11.52 -10.28 2.29
CA ASP A 33 -11.36 -8.83 2.27
C ASP A 33 -11.12 -8.34 0.84
N VAL A 34 -11.81 -7.25 0.50
CA VAL A 34 -11.68 -6.56 -0.78
C VAL A 34 -11.46 -5.09 -0.51
N ARG A 35 -10.42 -4.52 -1.11
CA ARG A 35 -10.11 -3.09 -0.99
C ARG A 35 -9.93 -2.47 -2.37
N HIS A 36 -10.42 -1.24 -2.49
CA HIS A 36 -10.21 -0.43 -3.69
C HIS A 36 -9.17 0.65 -3.42
N ALA A 37 -8.38 0.94 -4.44
CA ALA A 37 -7.42 2.03 -4.43
C ALA A 37 -7.47 2.83 -5.74
N VAL A 38 -7.04 4.08 -5.65
CA VAL A 38 -6.73 4.92 -6.81
C VAL A 38 -5.22 5.04 -6.93
N VAL A 39 -4.71 4.86 -8.14
CA VAL A 39 -3.29 5.05 -8.46
C VAL A 39 -2.98 6.54 -8.51
N GLU A 40 -2.17 7.03 -7.58
CA GLU A 40 -1.71 8.42 -7.59
C GLU A 40 -0.45 8.59 -8.45
N VAL A 41 0.47 7.63 -8.34
CA VAL A 41 1.74 7.61 -9.07
C VAL A 41 1.98 6.21 -9.61
N ALA A 42 2.32 6.10 -10.88
CA ALA A 42 2.78 4.86 -11.50
C ALA A 42 4.00 5.15 -12.37
N GLU A 43 5.17 4.87 -11.82
CA GLU A 43 6.46 4.94 -12.51
C GLU A 43 6.96 3.51 -12.72
N GLU A 44 7.14 3.14 -13.99
CA GLU A 44 7.60 1.82 -14.35
C GLU A 44 8.93 1.47 -13.66
N ALA A 45 8.98 0.30 -13.04
CA ALA A 45 10.15 -0.23 -12.35
C ALA A 45 10.76 0.65 -11.23
N ALA A 46 10.06 1.70 -10.77
CA ALA A 46 10.59 2.61 -9.75
C ALA A 46 9.62 2.82 -8.58
N ARG A 47 8.36 3.20 -8.87
CA ARG A 47 7.45 3.68 -7.82
C ARG A 47 5.99 3.46 -8.17
N LEU A 48 5.21 2.99 -7.20
CA LEU A 48 3.75 2.92 -7.26
C LEU A 48 3.18 3.52 -5.98
N VAL A 49 2.22 4.44 -6.10
CA VAL A 49 1.50 5.02 -4.96
C VAL A 49 0.02 4.76 -5.14
N LEU A 50 -0.58 4.13 -4.14
CA LEU A 50 -1.97 3.74 -4.09
C LEU A 50 -2.64 4.47 -2.92
N ARG A 51 -3.76 5.15 -3.18
CA ARG A 51 -4.62 5.73 -2.15
C ARG A 51 -5.88 4.89 -2.00
N TRP A 52 -6.12 4.37 -0.80
CA TRP A 52 -7.25 3.52 -0.45
C TRP A 52 -8.51 4.36 -0.12
N ASP A 53 -9.67 3.73 -0.13
CA ASP A 53 -10.96 4.38 0.22
C ASP A 53 -11.01 4.89 1.67
N ASP A 54 -10.23 4.31 2.58
CA ASP A 54 -10.09 4.76 3.98
C ASP A 54 -9.12 5.95 4.16
N ASP A 55 -8.73 6.61 3.06
CA ASP A 55 -7.68 7.62 3.01
C ASP A 55 -6.28 7.10 3.41
N GLY A 56 -6.12 5.79 3.57
CA GLY A 56 -4.82 5.14 3.63
C GLY A 56 -4.02 5.35 2.36
N VAL A 57 -2.69 5.39 2.48
CA VAL A 57 -1.76 5.50 1.37
C VAL A 57 -0.71 4.41 1.49
N VAL A 58 -0.51 3.65 0.42
CA VAL A 58 0.59 2.70 0.29
C VAL A 58 1.52 3.15 -0.83
N GLU A 59 2.78 3.35 -0.49
CA GLU A 59 3.84 3.65 -1.44
C GLU A 59 4.78 2.44 -1.53
N LEU A 60 4.97 1.96 -2.76
CA LEU A 60 5.93 0.93 -3.10
C LEU A 60 7.07 1.57 -3.88
N ARG A 61 8.31 1.30 -3.47
CA ARG A 61 9.53 1.68 -4.20
C ARG A 61 10.40 0.49 -4.48
N LEU A 62 11.00 0.47 -5.67
CA LEU A 62 12.00 -0.50 -6.05
C LEU A 62 13.38 0.15 -5.99
N ASP A 63 14.26 -0.45 -5.20
CA ASP A 63 15.65 -0.02 -5.08
C ASP A 63 16.57 -1.14 -5.57
N GLU A 64 17.63 -0.76 -6.28
CA GLU A 64 18.69 -1.68 -6.66
C GLU A 64 19.39 -2.20 -5.40
N HIS A 65 19.58 -3.52 -5.34
CA HIS A 65 20.31 -4.18 -4.24
C HIS A 65 21.36 -5.12 -4.82
N PRO A 66 22.54 -5.28 -4.19
CA PRO A 66 23.60 -6.16 -4.71
C PRO A 66 23.14 -7.60 -5.01
N ASP A 67 22.16 -8.09 -4.25
CA ASP A 67 21.61 -9.46 -4.38
C ASP A 67 20.28 -9.53 -5.16
N GLY A 68 19.82 -8.44 -5.79
CA GLY A 68 18.57 -8.39 -6.53
C GLY A 68 17.84 -7.05 -6.46
N THR A 69 16.51 -7.08 -6.32
CA THR A 69 15.69 -5.88 -6.18
C THR A 69 15.11 -5.83 -4.78
N ARG A 70 15.29 -4.71 -4.07
CA ARG A 70 14.64 -4.48 -2.79
C ARG A 70 13.33 -3.74 -3.03
N VAL A 71 12.25 -4.27 -2.49
CA VAL A 71 10.96 -3.57 -2.45
C VAL A 71 10.82 -2.88 -1.09
N GLN A 72 10.61 -1.58 -1.08
CA GLN A 72 10.25 -0.83 0.12
C GLN A 72 8.74 -0.55 0.08
N VAL A 73 8.03 -1.00 1.11
CA VAL A 73 6.60 -0.73 1.29
C VAL A 73 6.45 0.25 2.45
N ARG A 74 5.78 1.37 2.19
CA ARG A 74 5.43 2.36 3.20
C ARG A 74 3.93 2.53 3.22
N GLU A 75 3.34 2.21 4.37
CA GLU A 75 1.91 2.33 4.61
C GLU A 75 1.66 3.52 5.54
N THR A 76 0.67 4.34 5.24
CA THR A 76 0.23 5.47 6.05
C THR A 76 -1.28 5.44 6.12
N SER A 77 -1.85 5.18 7.29
CA SER A 77 -3.31 5.17 7.48
C SER A 77 -3.72 6.13 8.59
N PRO A 78 -4.78 6.93 8.40
CA PRO A 78 -5.29 7.79 9.46
C PRO A 78 -5.73 6.97 10.68
N GLU A 79 -6.31 5.79 10.47
CA GLU A 79 -6.78 4.88 11.52
C GLU A 79 -5.67 4.24 12.37
N TRP A 80 -4.53 3.84 11.79
CA TRP A 80 -3.35 3.43 12.56
C TRP A 80 -2.67 4.61 13.26
N GLY A 81 -2.65 5.78 12.62
CA GLY A 81 -2.18 7.02 13.24
C GLY A 81 -3.01 7.38 14.47
N LEU A 82 -4.35 7.26 14.38
CA LEU A 82 -5.27 7.46 15.50
C LEU A 82 -5.08 6.38 16.58
N ALA A 83 -4.89 5.12 16.22
CA ALA A 83 -4.65 4.04 17.18
C ALA A 83 -3.34 4.22 17.98
N LEU A 84 -2.24 4.57 17.31
CA LEU A 84 -0.97 4.90 17.98
C LEU A 84 -1.06 6.21 18.77
N ALA A 85 -1.69 7.25 18.22
CA ALA A 85 -1.89 8.51 18.93
C ALA A 85 -2.75 8.32 20.18
N LEU A 86 -3.79 7.50 20.11
CA LEU A 86 -4.61 7.10 21.26
C LEU A 86 -3.76 6.35 22.29
N HIS A 87 -2.92 5.39 21.87
CA HIS A 87 -2.00 4.69 22.76
C HIS A 87 -1.00 5.63 23.44
N ALA A 88 -0.41 6.57 22.71
CA ALA A 88 0.52 7.57 23.24
C ALA A 88 -0.17 8.51 24.24
N SER A 89 -1.37 9.00 23.92
CA SER A 89 -2.19 9.84 24.82
C SER A 89 -2.60 9.08 26.09
N ALA A 90 -2.97 7.81 25.96
CA ALA A 90 -3.32 6.95 27.09
C ALA A 90 -2.11 6.70 27.99
N ALA A 91 -0.91 6.52 27.42
CA ALA A 91 0.33 6.37 28.18
C ALA A 91 0.76 7.67 28.90
N TRP A 92 0.41 8.84 28.36
CA TRP A 92 0.74 10.14 28.96
C TRP A 92 -0.29 10.63 29.97
N ALA A 93 -1.53 10.14 29.91
CA ALA A 93 -2.58 10.46 30.87
C ALA A 93 -2.43 9.70 32.21
N ILE A 94 -1.50 8.75 32.31
CA ILE A 94 -1.21 8.00 33.54
C ILE A 94 -0.13 8.69 34.39
N ALA A 95 -0.28 10.00 34.64
CA ALA A 95 0.60 10.78 35.51
C ALA A 95 -0.17 11.37 36.69
#